data_AF-A0A2Z5EEM3-F1
#
_entry.id   AF-A0A2Z5EEM3-F1
#
_cell.length_a   1.000
_cell.length_b   1.000
_cell.length_c   1.000
_cell.angle_alpha   90.00
_cell.angle_beta   90.00
_cell.angle_gamma   90.00
#
_symmetry.space_group_name_H-M   'P 1'
#
loop_
_entity.id
_entity.type
_entity.pdbx_description
1 polymer ?
#
loop_
_entity_poly.entity_id
_entity_poly.type
_entity_poly.pdbx_seq_one_letter_code
_entity_poly.pdbx_strand_id
1 'polypeptide(L)'
;MARGTSPELIALQHDAEHAGLQFTIATGPGQLAGLVTASDELIVISEGLFADSAQAVALLDGRAPVVLVQPVEGALVAGFERIDINRASAGLMRLPGQMLERLHELPADCDVISALTRIALQTGVAMREVSATARAGSGWRMIRSEAEAYALEDEWLRSRFGEGSCSSPGRAVARFGVLSFGTSLLHAGNASNAVSAAVLVCVAIAAGLGWFGLIWGGFAFAAIAWLLVEASRLLRAAERHALGQPSPAIPRADAMVWLVDTAFAALILLATPRFPGEPVLAWLCLPAILMMLLVLAPRITGGPFTGWIADRALLGLILAVASGFGQVLLVVRLLSVGLVLAALLLPPRRHG
;
A
#
# COMPACT_ATOMS: atom_id res chain seq x y z
N MET A 1 -20.49 -18.32 -8.69
CA MET A 1 -21.86 -17.85 -8.32
C MET A 1 -22.03 -17.96 -6.82
N ALA A 2 -22.70 -17.00 -6.18
CA ALA A 2 -22.89 -17.06 -4.74
C ALA A 2 -23.87 -18.18 -4.36
N ARG A 3 -23.49 -19.02 -3.38
CA ARG A 3 -24.36 -20.09 -2.84
C ARG A 3 -25.35 -19.58 -1.78
N GLY A 4 -25.32 -18.28 -1.46
CA GLY A 4 -26.14 -17.61 -0.46
C GLY A 4 -25.48 -16.29 0.00
N THR A 5 -26.12 -15.55 0.92
CA THR A 5 -25.53 -14.38 1.58
C THR A 5 -24.53 -14.83 2.66
N SER A 6 -23.26 -14.49 2.51
CA SER A 6 -22.21 -14.72 3.51
C SER A 6 -21.71 -13.40 4.10
N PRO A 7 -21.07 -13.41 5.29
CA PRO A 7 -20.47 -12.20 5.86
C PRO A 7 -19.48 -11.51 4.90
N GLU A 8 -18.72 -12.31 4.14
CA GLU A 8 -17.75 -11.82 3.16
C GLU A 8 -18.45 -11.12 1.97
N LEU A 9 -19.59 -11.65 1.53
CA LEU A 9 -20.40 -11.00 0.48
C LEU A 9 -21.05 -9.70 0.95
N ILE A 10 -21.42 -9.61 2.24
CA ILE A 10 -21.94 -8.37 2.83
C ILE A 10 -20.83 -7.32 2.94
N ALA A 11 -19.61 -7.72 3.33
CA ALA A 11 -18.46 -6.83 3.32
C ALA A 11 -18.17 -6.31 1.90
N LEU A 12 -18.16 -7.20 0.91
CA LEU A 12 -17.98 -6.84 -0.49
C LEU A 12 -19.09 -5.91 -1.01
N GLN A 13 -20.33 -6.13 -0.58
CA GLN A 13 -21.45 -5.23 -0.89
C GLN A 13 -21.17 -3.82 -0.37
N HIS A 14 -20.80 -3.68 0.91
CA HIS A 14 -20.49 -2.38 1.49
C HIS A 14 -19.32 -1.70 0.80
N ASP A 15 -18.26 -2.44 0.46
CA ASP A 15 -17.11 -1.89 -0.27
C ASP A 15 -17.51 -1.39 -1.66
N ALA A 16 -18.34 -2.14 -2.38
CA ALA A 16 -18.87 -1.74 -3.69
C ALA A 16 -19.76 -0.49 -3.58
N GLU A 17 -20.68 -0.46 -2.62
CA GLU A 17 -21.59 0.67 -2.39
C GLU A 17 -20.83 1.93 -1.95
N HIS A 18 -19.80 1.80 -1.11
CA HIS A 18 -18.91 2.90 -0.73
C HIS A 18 -18.12 3.46 -1.92
N ALA A 19 -17.81 2.61 -2.91
CA ALA A 19 -17.22 3.03 -4.18
C ALA A 19 -18.25 3.63 -5.16
N GLY A 20 -19.53 3.72 -4.79
CA GLY A 20 -20.60 4.24 -5.64
C GLY A 20 -21.09 3.26 -6.70
N LEU A 21 -20.78 1.97 -6.56
CA LEU A 21 -21.23 0.91 -7.45
C LEU A 21 -22.54 0.29 -6.94
N GLN A 22 -23.27 -0.35 -7.85
CA GLN A 22 -24.41 -1.20 -7.49
C GLN A 22 -23.92 -2.63 -7.28
N PHE A 23 -24.40 -3.28 -6.22
CA PHE A 23 -24.09 -4.67 -5.92
C PHE A 23 -25.35 -5.53 -6.02
N THR A 24 -25.25 -6.67 -6.67
CA THR A 24 -26.37 -7.62 -6.77
C THR A 24 -25.84 -9.04 -6.74
N ILE A 25 -26.50 -9.89 -5.96
CA ILE A 25 -26.19 -11.31 -5.86
C ILE A 25 -27.10 -12.07 -6.83
N ALA A 26 -26.52 -12.62 -7.88
CA ALA A 26 -27.21 -13.53 -8.80
C ALA A 26 -26.90 -14.99 -8.44
N THR A 27 -27.92 -15.80 -8.20
CA THR A 27 -27.78 -17.22 -7.82
C THR A 27 -27.90 -18.19 -9.00
N GLY A 28 -28.22 -17.68 -10.21
CA GLY A 28 -28.36 -18.49 -11.41
C GLY A 28 -28.29 -17.67 -12.70
N PRO A 29 -28.09 -18.33 -13.86
CA PRO A 29 -27.84 -17.65 -15.13
C PRO A 29 -29.00 -16.76 -15.58
N GLY A 30 -30.25 -17.18 -15.31
CA GLY A 30 -31.44 -16.40 -15.67
C GLY A 30 -31.57 -15.07 -14.91
N GLN A 31 -31.11 -15.01 -13.64
CA GLN A 31 -31.11 -13.74 -12.89
C GLN A 31 -30.07 -12.77 -13.46
N LEU A 32 -28.92 -13.30 -13.89
CA LEU A 32 -27.84 -12.51 -14.48
C LEU A 32 -28.31 -11.79 -15.76
N ALA A 33 -29.07 -12.48 -16.61
CA ALA A 33 -29.60 -11.92 -17.84
C ALA A 33 -30.63 -10.79 -17.64
N GLY A 34 -31.34 -10.78 -16.51
CA GLY A 34 -32.25 -9.68 -16.17
C GLY A 34 -31.53 -8.40 -15.75
N LEU A 35 -30.24 -8.49 -15.41
CA LEU A 35 -29.43 -7.38 -14.88
C LEU A 35 -28.53 -6.72 -15.94
N VAL A 36 -28.34 -7.38 -17.09
CA VAL A 36 -27.37 -6.98 -18.11
C VAL A 36 -28.08 -6.87 -19.46
N THR A 37 -27.90 -5.75 -20.12
CA THR A 37 -28.41 -5.49 -21.46
C THR A 37 -27.37 -5.83 -22.53
N ALA A 38 -27.81 -6.02 -23.79
CA ALA A 38 -26.90 -6.33 -24.89
C ALA A 38 -25.83 -5.25 -25.15
N SER A 39 -26.11 -3.99 -24.80
CA SER A 39 -25.19 -2.86 -24.93
C SER A 39 -24.14 -2.78 -23.81
N ASP A 40 -24.31 -3.55 -22.73
CA ASP A 40 -23.41 -3.49 -21.60
C ASP A 40 -22.10 -4.22 -21.88
N GLU A 41 -21.09 -3.87 -21.08
CA GLU A 41 -19.81 -4.52 -21.07
C GLU A 41 -19.67 -5.37 -19.80
N LEU A 42 -19.24 -6.61 -19.98
CA LEU A 42 -19.06 -7.58 -18.92
C LEU A 42 -17.58 -7.78 -18.67
N ILE A 43 -17.13 -7.55 -17.44
CA ILE A 43 -15.86 -8.08 -16.93
C ILE A 43 -16.18 -9.30 -16.08
N VAL A 44 -15.67 -10.46 -16.50
CA VAL A 44 -15.90 -11.73 -15.80
C VAL A 44 -14.59 -12.18 -15.16
N ILE A 45 -14.65 -12.41 -13.86
CA ILE A 45 -13.52 -12.83 -13.03
C ILE A 45 -13.85 -14.21 -12.46
N SER A 46 -12.97 -15.18 -12.67
CA SER A 46 -13.08 -16.51 -12.10
C SER A 46 -12.94 -16.49 -10.58
N GLU A 47 -13.70 -17.36 -9.92
CA GLU A 47 -13.63 -17.54 -8.47
C GLU A 47 -12.22 -17.95 -8.05
N GLY A 48 -11.67 -17.28 -7.03
CA GLY A 48 -10.32 -17.54 -6.54
C GLY A 48 -9.20 -16.91 -7.37
N LEU A 49 -9.48 -16.17 -8.46
CA LEU A 49 -8.42 -15.49 -9.19
C LEU A 49 -7.85 -14.33 -8.37
N PHE A 50 -6.56 -14.39 -8.08
CA PHE A 50 -5.75 -13.23 -7.73
C PHE A 50 -4.99 -12.74 -8.97
N ALA A 51 -5.22 -11.48 -9.33
CA ALA A 51 -4.50 -10.81 -10.40
C ALA A 51 -4.10 -9.40 -9.96
N ASP A 52 -2.85 -9.01 -10.25
CA ASP A 52 -2.39 -7.64 -10.01
C ASP A 52 -3.21 -6.65 -10.85
N SER A 53 -3.89 -5.72 -10.19
CA SER A 53 -4.87 -4.81 -10.80
C SER A 53 -4.29 -4.04 -12.00
N ALA A 54 -3.08 -3.50 -11.86
CA ALA A 54 -2.40 -2.76 -12.93
C ALA A 54 -2.12 -3.63 -14.17
N GLN A 55 -1.73 -4.90 -13.96
CA GLN A 55 -1.48 -5.84 -15.05
C GLN A 55 -2.78 -6.32 -15.71
N ALA A 56 -3.79 -6.62 -14.89
CA ALA A 56 -5.12 -7.04 -15.36
C ALA A 56 -5.77 -5.95 -16.21
N VAL A 57 -5.76 -4.70 -15.74
CA VAL A 57 -6.31 -3.54 -16.48
C VAL A 57 -5.57 -3.36 -17.80
N ALA A 58 -4.23 -3.39 -17.81
CA ALA A 58 -3.45 -3.26 -19.05
C ALA A 58 -3.77 -4.37 -20.08
N LEU A 59 -4.10 -5.58 -19.62
CA LEU A 59 -4.49 -6.69 -20.49
C LEU A 59 -5.95 -6.60 -20.97
N LEU A 60 -6.82 -5.90 -20.26
CA LEU A 60 -8.20 -5.66 -20.67
C LEU A 60 -8.38 -4.34 -21.44
N ASP A 61 -7.33 -3.51 -21.48
CA ASP A 61 -7.34 -2.21 -22.12
C ASP A 61 -7.65 -2.33 -23.63
N GLY A 62 -8.44 -1.37 -24.11
CA GLY A 62 -9.05 -1.34 -25.44
C GLY A 62 -10.56 -1.20 -25.43
N ARG A 63 -11.22 -1.45 -26.57
CA ARG A 63 -12.69 -1.59 -26.68
C ARG A 63 -13.15 -2.98 -27.15
N ALA A 64 -12.21 -3.84 -27.52
CA ALA A 64 -12.52 -5.13 -28.11
C ALA A 64 -12.75 -6.19 -27.01
N PRO A 65 -13.73 -7.10 -27.19
CA PRO A 65 -13.87 -8.29 -26.36
C PRO A 65 -12.59 -9.12 -26.36
N VAL A 66 -12.22 -9.67 -25.21
CA VAL A 66 -11.01 -10.45 -25.05
C VAL A 66 -11.17 -11.51 -23.96
N VAL A 67 -10.68 -12.72 -24.24
CA VAL A 67 -10.52 -13.80 -23.25
C VAL A 67 -9.03 -13.93 -22.92
N LEU A 68 -8.67 -13.78 -21.64
CA LEU A 68 -7.29 -13.96 -21.22
C LEU A 68 -6.97 -15.45 -21.08
N VAL A 69 -5.85 -15.86 -21.65
CA VAL A 69 -5.41 -17.27 -21.71
C VAL A 69 -3.97 -17.41 -21.26
N GLN A 70 -3.56 -18.64 -21.01
CA GLN A 70 -2.17 -19.01 -20.74
C GLN A 70 -1.85 -20.39 -21.33
N PRO A 71 -0.56 -20.74 -21.50
CA PRO A 71 -0.17 -22.09 -21.89
C PRO A 71 -0.71 -23.13 -20.92
N VAL A 72 -1.14 -24.28 -21.45
CA VAL A 72 -1.71 -25.36 -20.62
C VAL A 72 -0.70 -25.98 -19.65
N GLU A 73 0.59 -25.92 -20.00
CA GLU A 73 1.69 -26.47 -19.20
C GLU A 73 1.75 -25.79 -17.82
N GLY A 74 1.58 -26.57 -16.76
CA GLY A 74 1.52 -26.08 -15.38
C GLY A 74 0.21 -25.39 -14.97
N ALA A 75 -0.58 -24.85 -15.91
CA ALA A 75 -1.80 -24.09 -15.59
C ALA A 75 -2.88 -24.95 -14.91
N LEU A 76 -3.05 -26.21 -15.33
CA LEU A 76 -4.05 -27.11 -14.74
C LEU A 76 -3.72 -27.47 -13.28
N VAL A 77 -2.44 -27.70 -13.00
CA VAL A 77 -1.96 -27.95 -11.62
C VAL A 77 -2.16 -26.71 -10.76
N ALA A 78 -1.95 -25.53 -11.36
CA ALA A 78 -2.25 -24.24 -10.75
C ALA A 78 -3.76 -23.93 -10.63
N GLY A 79 -4.66 -24.83 -11.06
CA GLY A 79 -6.10 -24.72 -10.84
C GLY A 79 -6.88 -23.97 -11.93
N PHE A 80 -6.25 -23.64 -13.05
CA PHE A 80 -6.95 -23.01 -14.18
C PHE A 80 -7.68 -24.04 -15.04
N GLU A 81 -8.77 -23.63 -15.69
CA GLU A 81 -9.55 -24.52 -16.56
C GLU A 81 -8.88 -24.71 -17.92
N ARG A 82 -8.86 -25.95 -18.42
CA ARG A 82 -8.43 -26.26 -19.80
C ARG A 82 -9.44 -25.70 -20.81
N ILE A 83 -8.96 -24.94 -21.79
CA ILE A 83 -9.76 -24.46 -22.91
C ILE A 83 -9.58 -25.36 -24.13
N ASP A 84 -8.33 -25.63 -24.49
CA ASP A 84 -7.98 -26.45 -25.66
C ASP A 84 -6.73 -27.32 -25.38
N ILE A 85 -6.14 -27.89 -26.43
CA ILE A 85 -4.96 -28.74 -26.31
C ILE A 85 -3.70 -28.00 -25.83
N ASN A 86 -3.58 -26.71 -26.14
CA ASN A 86 -2.41 -25.87 -25.88
C ASN A 86 -2.65 -24.77 -24.83
N ARG A 87 -3.91 -24.46 -24.52
CA ARG A 87 -4.30 -23.29 -23.72
C ARG A 87 -5.23 -23.64 -22.56
N ALA A 88 -5.02 -22.92 -21.46
CA ALA A 88 -5.90 -22.84 -20.32
C ALA A 88 -6.44 -21.41 -20.17
N SER A 89 -7.57 -21.27 -19.49
CA SER A 89 -8.12 -19.97 -19.08
C SER A 89 -7.15 -19.27 -18.15
N ALA A 90 -7.05 -17.94 -18.25
CA ALA A 90 -6.36 -17.13 -17.24
C ALA A 90 -7.32 -16.55 -16.19
N GLY A 91 -8.60 -16.94 -16.24
CA GLY A 91 -9.60 -16.59 -15.25
C GLY A 91 -10.18 -15.17 -15.35
N LEU A 92 -9.87 -14.43 -16.42
CA LEU A 92 -10.34 -13.07 -16.61
C LEU A 92 -10.71 -12.84 -18.08
N MET A 93 -11.85 -12.22 -18.33
CA MET A 93 -12.29 -11.88 -19.69
C MET A 93 -13.19 -10.65 -19.70
N ARG A 94 -13.19 -9.97 -20.84
CA ARG A 94 -14.10 -8.88 -21.18
C ARG A 94 -14.98 -9.30 -22.34
N LEU A 95 -16.28 -9.26 -22.15
CA LEU A 95 -17.28 -9.72 -23.13
C LEU A 95 -18.37 -8.65 -23.34
N PRO A 96 -19.03 -8.62 -24.50
CA PRO A 96 -20.23 -7.82 -24.68
C PRO A 96 -21.44 -8.52 -24.04
N GLY A 97 -22.37 -7.72 -23.50
CA GLY A 97 -23.59 -8.15 -22.80
C GLY A 97 -24.43 -9.16 -23.59
N GLN A 98 -24.48 -9.03 -24.92
CA GLN A 98 -25.19 -9.96 -25.80
C GLN A 98 -24.78 -11.44 -25.66
N MET A 99 -23.57 -11.73 -25.16
CA MET A 99 -23.12 -13.13 -24.97
C MET A 99 -23.85 -13.84 -23.83
N LEU A 100 -24.41 -13.08 -22.88
CA LEU A 100 -25.20 -13.61 -21.77
C LEU A 100 -26.52 -14.24 -22.24
N GLU A 101 -27.09 -13.78 -23.36
CA GLU A 101 -28.35 -14.32 -23.90
C GLU A 101 -28.25 -15.82 -24.18
N ARG A 102 -27.08 -16.27 -24.66
CA ARG A 102 -26.80 -17.68 -24.96
C ARG A 102 -26.73 -18.57 -23.72
N LEU A 103 -26.63 -18.01 -22.51
CA LEU A 103 -26.70 -18.80 -21.28
C LEU A 103 -28.09 -19.36 -21.03
N HIS A 104 -29.16 -18.78 -21.58
CA HIS A 104 -30.53 -19.31 -21.43
C HIS A 104 -30.74 -20.63 -22.17
N GLU A 105 -29.92 -20.90 -23.18
CA GLU A 105 -29.96 -22.16 -23.93
C GLU A 105 -29.30 -23.30 -23.16
N LEU A 106 -28.59 -23.00 -22.06
CA LEU A 106 -27.87 -23.97 -21.26
C LEU A 106 -28.69 -24.42 -20.04
N PRO A 107 -28.39 -25.62 -19.50
CA PRO A 107 -28.98 -26.09 -18.24
C PRO A 107 -28.77 -25.09 -17.10
N ALA A 108 -29.75 -25.01 -16.19
CA ALA A 108 -29.73 -24.05 -15.08
C ALA A 108 -28.58 -24.29 -14.08
N ASP A 109 -27.99 -25.48 -14.07
CA ASP A 109 -26.87 -25.92 -13.23
C ASP A 109 -25.49 -25.75 -13.89
N CYS A 110 -25.41 -25.13 -15.06
CA CYS A 110 -24.11 -24.91 -15.73
C CYS A 110 -23.19 -23.97 -14.92
N ASP A 111 -21.88 -24.23 -14.97
CA ASP A 111 -20.91 -23.24 -14.50
C ASP A 111 -20.89 -22.06 -15.48
N VAL A 112 -21.39 -20.92 -15.01
CA VAL A 112 -21.58 -19.74 -15.85
C VAL A 112 -20.27 -19.21 -16.42
N ILE A 113 -19.17 -19.26 -15.66
CA ILE A 113 -17.89 -18.69 -16.11
C ILE A 113 -17.26 -19.59 -17.18
N SER A 114 -17.25 -20.90 -16.97
CA SER A 114 -16.81 -21.89 -17.96
C SER A 114 -17.68 -21.85 -19.22
N ALA A 115 -19.01 -21.73 -19.06
CA ALA A 115 -19.95 -21.60 -20.17
C ALA A 115 -19.70 -20.33 -20.99
N LEU A 116 -19.55 -19.17 -20.34
CA LEU A 116 -19.24 -17.90 -21.02
C LEU A 116 -17.90 -17.96 -21.74
N THR A 117 -16.88 -18.58 -21.12
CA THR A 117 -15.57 -18.77 -21.77
C THR A 117 -15.73 -19.56 -23.07
N ARG A 118 -16.48 -20.65 -23.06
CA ARG A 118 -16.74 -21.48 -24.25
C ARG A 118 -17.54 -20.73 -25.30
N ILE A 119 -18.61 -20.02 -24.91
CA ILE A 119 -19.43 -19.20 -25.81
C ILE A 119 -18.58 -18.11 -26.47
N ALA A 120 -17.73 -17.42 -25.70
CA ALA A 120 -16.84 -16.37 -26.19
C ALA A 120 -15.88 -16.91 -27.25
N LEU A 121 -15.27 -18.08 -27.00
CA LEU A 121 -14.34 -18.68 -27.95
C LEU A 121 -15.05 -19.20 -29.21
N GLN A 122 -16.23 -19.80 -29.07
CA GLN A 122 -17.05 -20.24 -30.20
C GLN A 122 -17.54 -19.08 -31.08
N THR A 123 -17.72 -17.89 -30.50
CA THR A 123 -18.10 -16.66 -31.21
C THR A 123 -16.90 -15.90 -31.79
N GLY A 124 -15.68 -16.41 -31.60
CA GLY A 124 -14.47 -15.83 -32.18
C GLY A 124 -13.91 -14.64 -31.40
N VAL A 125 -14.20 -14.52 -30.10
CA VAL A 125 -13.58 -13.51 -29.24
C VAL A 125 -12.06 -13.71 -29.24
N ALA A 126 -11.32 -12.59 -29.34
CA ALA A 126 -9.88 -12.63 -29.37
C ALA A 126 -9.29 -13.23 -28.08
N MET A 127 -8.29 -14.09 -28.23
CA MET A 127 -7.52 -14.60 -27.10
C MET A 127 -6.26 -13.75 -26.89
N ARG A 128 -5.97 -13.38 -25.65
CA ARG A 128 -4.76 -12.64 -25.28
C ARG A 128 -4.02 -13.37 -24.19
N GLU A 129 -2.74 -13.66 -24.43
CA GLU A 129 -1.94 -14.43 -23.47
C GLU A 129 -1.45 -13.53 -22.33
N VAL A 130 -1.55 -14.03 -21.10
CA VAL A 130 -0.92 -13.41 -19.92
C VAL A 130 0.59 -13.62 -19.98
N SER A 131 1.35 -12.53 -19.85
CA SER A 131 2.81 -12.55 -19.91
C SER A 131 3.44 -13.58 -18.95
N ALA A 132 4.52 -14.23 -19.37
CA ALA A 132 5.23 -15.19 -18.53
C ALA A 132 5.75 -14.58 -17.22
N THR A 133 6.10 -13.29 -17.22
CA THR A 133 6.52 -12.54 -16.02
C THR A 133 5.40 -12.39 -15.00
N ALA A 134 4.17 -12.12 -15.45
CA ALA A 134 3.00 -12.04 -14.57
C ALA A 134 2.69 -13.41 -13.96
N ARG A 135 2.80 -14.48 -14.76
CA ARG A 135 2.52 -15.87 -14.35
C ARG A 135 3.56 -16.45 -13.39
N ALA A 136 4.84 -16.11 -13.57
CA ALA A 136 5.92 -16.62 -12.73
C ALA A 136 5.99 -15.97 -11.34
N GLY A 137 5.47 -14.74 -11.21
CA GLY A 137 5.47 -13.99 -9.96
C GLY A 137 4.27 -14.28 -9.04
N SER A 138 4.02 -13.36 -8.11
CA SER A 138 2.83 -13.33 -7.27
C SER A 138 1.62 -12.67 -7.95
N GLY A 139 1.81 -12.07 -9.13
CA GLY A 139 0.81 -11.20 -9.76
C GLY A 139 -0.33 -11.89 -10.50
N TRP A 140 -0.32 -13.23 -10.63
CA TRP A 140 -1.39 -13.98 -11.31
C TRP A 140 -1.48 -15.42 -10.80
N ARG A 141 -2.46 -15.74 -9.94
CA ARG A 141 -2.64 -17.10 -9.37
C ARG A 141 -4.11 -17.42 -9.07
N MET A 142 -4.45 -18.70 -9.10
CA MET A 142 -5.71 -19.18 -8.50
C MET A 142 -5.47 -19.54 -7.04
N ILE A 143 -6.29 -18.98 -6.16
CA ILE A 143 -6.35 -19.28 -4.73
C ILE A 143 -7.47 -20.28 -4.52
N ARG A 144 -7.16 -21.44 -3.94
CA ARG A 144 -8.11 -22.53 -3.69
C ARG A 144 -8.34 -22.78 -2.20
N SER A 145 -7.53 -22.18 -1.35
CA SER A 145 -7.63 -22.31 0.10
C SER A 145 -7.16 -21.05 0.80
N GLU A 146 -7.60 -20.87 2.04
CA GLU A 146 -7.16 -19.78 2.91
C GLU A 146 -5.64 -19.81 3.13
N ALA A 147 -5.05 -21.01 3.28
CA ALA A 147 -3.61 -21.18 3.43
C ALA A 147 -2.81 -20.70 2.20
N GLU A 148 -3.32 -20.98 0.99
CA GLU A 148 -2.74 -20.44 -0.25
C GLU A 148 -2.87 -18.92 -0.32
N ALA A 149 -3.97 -18.36 0.18
CA ALA A 149 -4.18 -16.91 0.23
C ALA A 149 -3.15 -16.23 1.15
N TYR A 150 -2.95 -16.72 2.38
CA TYR A 150 -1.95 -16.17 3.31
C TYR A 150 -0.52 -16.27 2.75
N ALA A 151 -0.16 -17.40 2.14
CA ALA A 151 1.16 -17.58 1.54
C ALA A 151 1.39 -16.61 0.37
N LEU A 152 0.36 -16.40 -0.47
CA LEU A 152 0.41 -15.45 -1.56
C LEU A 152 0.51 -14.01 -1.06
N GLU A 153 -0.23 -13.65 0.00
CA GLU A 153 -0.19 -12.32 0.60
C GLU A 153 1.22 -11.98 1.12
N ASP A 154 1.87 -12.91 1.84
CA ASP A 154 3.24 -12.74 2.32
C ASP A 154 4.25 -12.59 1.16
N GLU A 155 4.15 -13.42 0.13
CA GLU A 155 5.00 -13.31 -1.07
C GLU A 155 4.77 -11.98 -1.82
N TRP A 156 3.51 -11.56 -1.94
CA TRP A 156 3.13 -10.30 -2.56
C TRP A 156 3.66 -9.10 -1.77
N LEU A 157 3.52 -9.08 -0.44
CA LEU A 157 4.08 -8.01 0.42
C LEU A 157 5.62 -7.96 0.34
N ARG A 158 6.30 -9.11 0.37
CA ARG A 158 7.76 -9.18 0.29
C ARG A 158 8.31 -8.70 -1.04
N SER A 159 7.70 -9.14 -2.14
CA SER A 159 8.10 -8.72 -3.49
C SER A 159 7.86 -7.22 -3.70
N ARG A 160 6.77 -6.66 -3.15
CA ARG A 160 6.46 -5.23 -3.22
C ARG A 160 7.38 -4.36 -2.38
N PHE A 161 7.70 -4.79 -1.18
CA PHE A 161 8.58 -4.04 -0.28
C PHE A 161 10.04 -4.44 -0.40
N GLY A 162 10.41 -5.21 -1.45
CA GLY A 162 11.79 -5.63 -1.74
C GLY A 162 12.79 -4.47 -1.72
N GLU A 163 14.08 -4.81 -1.60
CA GLU A 163 15.21 -3.88 -1.34
C GLU A 163 15.42 -2.81 -2.42
N GLY A 164 14.53 -1.81 -2.44
CA GLY A 164 14.67 -0.59 -3.22
C GLY A 164 15.67 0.36 -2.57
N SER A 165 16.58 0.88 -3.40
CA SER A 165 17.77 1.67 -3.07
C SER A 165 17.58 2.75 -1.99
N CYS A 166 18.50 2.75 -1.02
CA CYS A 166 18.65 3.69 0.10
C CYS A 166 17.59 3.57 1.22
N SER A 167 17.43 2.37 1.79
CA SER A 167 16.66 2.19 3.02
C SER A 167 17.39 2.82 4.21
N SER A 168 16.74 3.75 4.90
CA SER A 168 17.25 4.22 6.19
C SER A 168 17.05 3.14 7.27
N PRO A 169 17.83 3.12 8.35
CA PRO A 169 17.68 2.13 9.42
C PRO A 169 16.25 2.04 9.98
N GLY A 170 15.61 3.18 10.24
CA GLY A 170 14.24 3.24 10.74
C GLY A 170 13.21 2.78 9.72
N ARG A 171 13.42 3.05 8.42
CA ARG A 171 12.60 2.46 7.34
C ARG A 171 12.73 0.94 7.28
N ALA A 172 13.93 0.40 7.49
CA ALA A 172 14.16 -1.04 7.55
C ALA A 172 13.42 -1.67 8.73
N VAL A 173 13.44 -1.03 9.90
CA VAL A 173 12.68 -1.47 11.08
C VAL A 173 11.17 -1.41 10.83
N ALA A 174 10.66 -0.31 10.26
CA ALA A 174 9.25 -0.18 9.94
C ALA A 174 8.78 -1.24 8.92
N ARG A 175 9.59 -1.49 7.89
CA ARG A 175 9.36 -2.56 6.91
C ARG A 175 9.36 -3.93 7.58
N PHE A 176 10.33 -4.21 8.45
CA PHE A 176 10.36 -5.47 9.18
C PHE A 176 9.08 -5.67 9.99
N GLY A 177 8.62 -4.64 10.71
CA GLY A 177 7.34 -4.67 11.44
C GLY A 177 6.14 -4.97 10.53
N VAL A 178 6.05 -4.31 9.37
CA VAL A 178 4.97 -4.57 8.40
C VAL A 178 5.06 -5.97 7.79
N LEU A 179 6.25 -6.50 7.51
CA LEU A 179 6.40 -7.85 6.98
C LEU A 179 6.13 -8.93 8.03
N SER A 180 6.40 -8.65 9.31
CA SER A 180 6.13 -9.59 10.41
C SER A 180 4.66 -9.62 10.83
N PHE A 181 3.97 -8.48 10.79
CA PHE A 181 2.59 -8.35 11.30
C PHE A 181 1.55 -7.99 10.24
N GLY A 182 1.98 -7.72 9.00
CA GLY A 182 1.14 -7.13 7.95
C GLY A 182 -0.05 -7.98 7.55
N THR A 183 0.13 -9.30 7.42
CA THR A 183 -0.96 -10.24 7.08
C THR A 183 -2.06 -10.19 8.14
N SER A 184 -1.70 -10.33 9.42
CA SER A 184 -2.65 -10.22 10.55
C SER A 184 -3.33 -8.85 10.62
N LEU A 185 -2.60 -7.78 10.30
CA LEU A 185 -3.10 -6.41 10.29
C LEU A 185 -4.08 -6.17 9.13
N LEU A 186 -3.78 -6.67 7.93
CA LEU A 186 -4.65 -6.54 6.75
C LEU A 186 -5.97 -7.29 6.95
N HIS A 187 -5.95 -8.44 7.62
CA HIS A 187 -7.15 -9.19 7.96
C HIS A 187 -8.09 -8.47 8.94
N ALA A 188 -7.58 -7.52 9.72
CA ALA A 188 -8.42 -6.68 10.59
C ALA A 188 -9.17 -5.56 9.82
N GLY A 189 -8.98 -5.46 8.50
CA GLY A 189 -9.74 -4.58 7.59
C GLY A 189 -9.48 -3.08 7.73
N ASN A 190 -8.76 -2.64 8.77
CA ASN A 190 -8.58 -1.23 9.08
C ASN A 190 -7.19 -0.88 9.67
N ALA A 191 -6.19 -1.69 9.40
CA ALA A 191 -4.92 -1.57 10.10
C ALA A 191 -4.15 -0.28 9.76
N SER A 192 -4.23 0.28 8.55
CA SER A 192 -3.57 1.56 8.27
C SER A 192 -4.14 2.70 9.13
N ASN A 193 -5.44 2.68 9.42
CA ASN A 193 -6.09 3.63 10.31
C ASN A 193 -5.78 3.36 11.78
N ALA A 194 -5.70 2.09 12.21
CA ALA A 194 -5.30 1.72 13.56
C ALA A 194 -3.86 2.18 13.86
N VAL A 195 -2.93 1.92 12.95
CA VAL A 195 -1.54 2.40 13.04
C VAL A 195 -1.50 3.93 13.01
N SER A 196 -2.34 4.57 12.18
CA SER A 196 -2.47 6.04 12.19
C SER A 196 -2.96 6.58 13.54
N ALA A 197 -3.91 5.92 14.19
CA ALA A 197 -4.35 6.30 15.52
C ALA A 197 -3.23 6.13 16.55
N ALA A 198 -2.46 5.04 16.46
CA ALA A 198 -1.29 4.82 17.32
C ALA A 198 -0.23 5.92 17.17
N VAL A 199 -0.01 6.46 15.94
CA VAL A 199 0.85 7.64 15.73
C VAL A 199 0.35 8.83 16.54
N LEU A 200 -0.94 9.14 16.49
CA LEU A 200 -1.53 10.27 17.22
C LEU A 200 -1.38 10.09 18.74
N VAL A 201 -1.59 8.87 19.23
CA VAL A 201 -1.36 8.52 20.64
C VAL A 201 0.11 8.72 21.03
N CYS A 202 1.06 8.23 20.23
CA CYS A 202 2.49 8.43 20.50
C CYS A 202 2.88 9.91 20.50
N VAL A 203 2.35 10.73 19.58
CA VAL A 203 2.60 12.18 19.57
C VAL A 203 1.99 12.85 20.81
N ALA A 204 0.79 12.47 21.23
CA ALA A 204 0.17 12.99 22.44
C ALA A 204 0.98 12.62 23.70
N ILE A 205 1.46 11.37 23.79
CA ILE A 205 2.37 10.93 24.86
C ILE A 205 3.66 11.73 24.83
N ALA A 206 4.27 11.94 23.66
CA ALA A 206 5.48 12.72 23.53
C ALA A 206 5.31 14.16 24.03
N ALA A 207 4.20 14.81 23.65
CA ALA A 207 3.86 16.15 24.12
C ALA A 207 3.62 16.19 25.64
N GLY A 208 2.90 15.20 26.19
CA GLY A 208 2.67 15.07 27.62
C GLY A 208 3.97 14.89 28.41
N LEU A 209 4.86 13.98 27.97
CA LEU A 209 6.17 13.76 28.59
C LEU A 209 7.04 15.02 28.53
N GLY A 210 7.04 15.70 27.39
CA GLY A 210 7.69 17.00 27.24
C GLY A 210 7.17 17.99 28.28
N TRP A 211 5.86 18.14 28.39
CA TRP A 211 5.20 19.05 29.35
C TRP A 211 5.61 18.78 30.81
N PHE A 212 5.75 17.51 31.21
CA PHE A 212 6.23 17.12 32.54
C PHE A 212 7.76 17.20 32.72
N GLY A 213 8.50 17.70 31.72
CA GLY A 213 9.96 17.83 31.76
C GLY A 213 10.71 16.54 31.46
N LEU A 214 10.03 15.43 31.15
CA LEU A 214 10.62 14.15 30.74
C LEU A 214 10.94 14.17 29.23
N ILE A 215 11.78 15.13 28.82
CA ILE A 215 12.07 15.46 27.42
C ILE A 215 12.68 14.27 26.66
N TRP A 216 13.53 13.46 27.30
CA TRP A 216 14.11 12.26 26.70
C TRP A 216 13.03 11.27 26.25
N GLY A 217 12.00 11.08 27.07
CA GLY A 217 10.85 10.23 26.76
C GLY A 217 10.00 10.83 25.64
N GLY A 218 9.88 12.16 25.62
CA GLY A 218 9.26 12.89 24.51
C GLY A 218 9.93 12.56 23.16
N PHE A 219 11.25 12.65 23.08
CA PHE A 219 11.99 12.32 21.86
C PHE A 219 11.90 10.84 21.49
N ALA A 220 11.91 9.93 22.47
CA ALA A 220 11.74 8.49 22.23
C ALA A 220 10.37 8.17 21.62
N PHE A 221 9.29 8.74 22.17
CA PHE A 221 7.94 8.54 21.61
C PHE A 221 7.76 9.23 20.25
N ALA A 222 8.41 10.37 20.00
CA ALA A 222 8.43 10.99 18.66
C ALA A 222 9.16 10.11 17.63
N ALA A 223 10.24 9.43 18.02
CA ALA A 223 10.94 8.45 17.17
C ALA A 223 10.04 7.25 16.83
N ILE A 224 9.35 6.70 17.83
CA ILE A 224 8.38 5.61 17.65
C ILE A 224 7.23 6.05 16.75
N ALA A 225 6.69 7.26 16.97
CA ALA A 225 5.63 7.82 16.13
C ALA A 225 6.05 7.88 14.66
N TRP A 226 7.29 8.29 14.36
CA TRP A 226 7.80 8.29 12.99
C TRP A 226 7.90 6.88 12.38
N LEU A 227 8.38 5.89 13.15
CA LEU A 227 8.41 4.49 12.68
C LEU A 227 7.00 3.99 12.32
N LEU A 228 6.00 4.33 13.14
CA LEU A 228 4.60 4.00 12.89
C LEU A 228 4.04 4.73 11.66
N VAL A 229 4.44 5.99 11.41
CA VAL A 229 4.07 6.71 10.18
C VAL A 229 4.62 5.98 8.94
N GLU A 230 5.86 5.50 9.01
CA GLU A 230 6.48 4.79 7.90
C GLU A 230 5.81 3.42 7.67
N ALA A 231 5.48 2.69 8.74
CA ALA A 231 4.70 1.46 8.67
C ALA A 231 3.31 1.71 8.08
N SER A 232 2.61 2.77 8.52
CA SER A 232 1.32 3.18 7.97
C SER A 232 1.40 3.53 6.49
N ARG A 233 2.50 4.18 6.04
CA ARG A 233 2.73 4.48 4.63
C ARG A 233 2.80 3.21 3.78
N LEU A 234 3.56 2.21 4.23
CA LEU A 234 3.70 0.93 3.53
C LEU A 234 2.36 0.19 3.48
N LEU A 235 1.69 0.06 4.63
CA LEU A 235 0.41 -0.64 4.73
C LEU A 235 -0.68 0.01 3.87
N ARG A 236 -0.76 1.34 3.90
CA ARG A 236 -1.73 2.08 3.08
C ARG A 236 -1.42 2.03 1.59
N ALA A 237 -0.15 1.94 1.22
CA ALA A 237 0.24 1.71 -0.17
C ALA A 237 -0.23 0.34 -0.64
N ALA A 238 -0.10 -0.70 0.19
CA ALA A 238 -0.63 -2.04 -0.10
C ALA A 238 -2.17 -2.02 -0.24
N GLU A 239 -2.89 -1.46 0.74
CA GLU A 239 -4.36 -1.35 0.72
C GLU A 239 -4.88 -0.62 -0.54
N ARG A 240 -4.29 0.54 -0.88
CA ARG A 240 -4.72 1.29 -2.07
C ARG A 240 -4.42 0.56 -3.36
N HIS A 241 -3.29 -0.12 -3.43
CA HIS A 241 -2.91 -0.89 -4.62
C HIS A 241 -3.87 -2.05 -4.86
N ALA A 242 -4.26 -2.76 -3.79
CA ALA A 242 -5.27 -3.81 -3.84
C ALA A 242 -6.62 -3.26 -4.36
N LEU A 243 -6.99 -2.06 -3.93
CA LEU A 243 -8.22 -1.37 -4.38
C LEU A 243 -8.08 -0.62 -5.71
N GLY A 244 -6.91 -0.62 -6.35
CA GLY A 244 -6.65 0.17 -7.58
C GLY A 244 -6.81 1.68 -7.41
N GLN A 245 -6.72 2.20 -6.18
CA GLN A 245 -6.94 3.61 -5.89
C GLN A 245 -5.70 4.46 -6.20
N PRO A 246 -5.86 5.60 -6.90
CA PRO A 246 -4.75 6.51 -7.14
C PRO A 246 -4.23 7.10 -5.83
N SER A 247 -2.94 7.44 -5.79
CA SER A 247 -2.39 8.19 -4.66
C SER A 247 -2.99 9.61 -4.64
N PRO A 248 -3.52 10.09 -3.50
CA PRO A 248 -3.99 11.46 -3.38
C PRO A 248 -2.81 12.43 -3.49
N ALA A 249 -3.10 13.69 -3.83
CA ALA A 249 -2.10 14.74 -3.98
C ALA A 249 -1.26 14.95 -2.71
N ILE A 250 -1.87 14.81 -1.54
CA ILE A 250 -1.16 14.81 -0.24
C ILE A 250 -1.45 13.48 0.47
N PRO A 251 -0.48 12.56 0.50
CA PRO A 251 -0.59 11.35 1.29
C PRO A 251 -0.74 11.69 2.79
N ARG A 252 -1.69 11.04 3.48
CA ARG A 252 -1.86 11.17 4.94
C ARG A 252 -0.56 10.96 5.72
N ALA A 253 0.26 10.00 5.27
CA ALA A 253 1.56 9.75 5.90
C ALA A 253 2.44 11.00 5.92
N ASP A 254 2.39 11.85 4.87
CA ASP A 254 3.21 13.06 4.80
C ASP A 254 2.69 14.14 5.75
N ALA A 255 1.36 14.28 5.87
CA ALA A 255 0.76 15.13 6.89
C ALA A 255 1.14 14.68 8.32
N MET A 256 1.22 13.37 8.55
CA MET A 256 1.65 12.82 9.84
C MET A 256 3.15 13.00 10.08
N VAL A 257 3.98 12.93 9.04
CA VAL A 257 5.40 13.31 9.15
C VAL A 257 5.52 14.78 9.58
N TRP A 258 4.74 15.70 8.99
CA TRP A 258 4.75 17.11 9.42
C TRP A 258 4.34 17.27 10.88
N LEU A 259 3.34 16.49 11.34
CA LEU A 259 2.93 16.49 12.74
C LEU A 259 4.07 16.03 13.67
N VAL A 260 4.76 14.94 13.32
CA VAL A 260 5.90 14.42 14.10
C VAL A 260 7.09 15.39 14.06
N ASP A 261 7.38 15.98 12.90
CA ASP A 261 8.41 17.02 12.75
C ASP A 261 8.09 18.25 13.62
N THR A 262 6.82 18.62 13.72
CA THR A 262 6.36 19.70 14.63
C THR A 262 6.54 19.32 16.09
N ALA A 263 6.28 18.06 16.46
CA ALA A 263 6.52 17.56 17.82
C ALA A 263 8.01 17.59 18.17
N PHE A 264 8.90 17.19 17.25
CA PHE A 264 10.35 17.32 17.44
C PHE A 264 10.76 18.78 17.67
N ALA A 265 10.29 19.71 16.83
CA ALA A 265 10.58 21.13 16.98
C ALA A 265 10.10 21.68 18.34
N ALA A 266 8.90 21.30 18.78
CA ALA A 266 8.34 21.70 20.07
C ALA A 266 9.15 21.15 21.25
N LEU A 267 9.60 19.90 21.19
CA LEU A 267 10.43 19.29 22.23
C LEU A 267 11.81 19.95 22.32
N ILE A 268 12.44 20.28 21.18
CA ILE A 268 13.70 21.03 21.15
C ILE A 268 13.51 22.43 21.73
N LEU A 269 12.42 23.10 21.37
CA LEU A 269 12.08 24.42 21.91
C LEU A 269 11.87 24.36 23.43
N LEU A 270 11.23 23.31 23.94
CA LEU A 270 11.02 23.10 25.37
C LEU A 270 12.33 22.80 26.12
N ALA A 271 13.28 22.13 25.47
CA ALA A 271 14.62 21.89 25.99
C ALA A 271 15.54 23.12 25.95
N THR A 272 15.13 24.20 25.28
CA THR A 272 15.95 25.39 25.10
C THR A 272 15.85 26.30 26.34
N PRO A 273 16.97 26.60 27.02
CA PRO A 273 16.97 27.50 28.16
C PRO A 273 16.55 28.91 27.73
N ARG A 274 15.72 29.56 28.55
CA ARG A 274 15.20 30.91 28.27
C ARG A 274 15.97 31.94 29.08
N PHE A 275 16.61 32.88 28.39
CA PHE A 275 17.28 34.00 29.04
C PHE A 275 16.41 35.27 28.99
N PRO A 276 16.37 36.07 30.08
CA PRO A 276 15.60 37.30 30.11
C PRO A 276 16.16 38.31 29.09
N GLY A 277 15.27 38.94 28.33
CA GLY A 277 15.62 39.93 27.31
C GLY A 277 15.85 39.36 25.90
N GLU A 278 15.84 38.04 25.72
CA GLU A 278 15.91 37.45 24.38
C GLU A 278 14.56 37.50 23.64
N PRO A 279 14.56 37.81 22.33
CA PRO A 279 13.35 37.77 21.53
C PRO A 279 12.91 36.33 21.29
N VAL A 280 11.59 36.08 21.24
CA VAL A 280 10.99 34.76 20.98
C VAL A 280 11.53 34.10 19.70
N LEU A 281 11.85 34.91 18.68
CA LEU A 281 12.42 34.44 17.42
C LEU A 281 13.78 33.75 17.60
N ALA A 282 14.59 34.18 18.56
CA ALA A 282 15.89 33.56 18.84
C ALA A 282 15.74 32.10 19.30
N TRP A 283 14.70 31.82 20.10
CA TRP A 283 14.42 30.47 20.59
C TRP A 283 13.89 29.55 19.50
N LEU A 284 13.08 30.10 18.57
CA LEU A 284 12.51 29.33 17.46
C LEU A 284 13.53 29.03 16.35
N CYS A 285 14.56 29.87 16.22
CA CYS A 285 15.56 29.76 15.15
C CYS A 285 16.24 28.40 15.11
N LEU A 286 16.64 27.86 16.27
CA LEU A 286 17.39 26.61 16.34
C LEU A 286 16.59 25.37 15.91
N PRO A 287 15.39 25.08 16.47
CA PRO A 287 14.56 23.99 15.97
C PRO A 287 14.13 24.22 14.52
N ALA A 288 13.83 25.46 14.12
CA ALA A 288 13.44 25.75 12.74
C ALA A 288 14.55 25.43 11.73
N ILE A 289 15.80 25.83 12.00
CA ILE A 289 16.95 25.54 11.13
C ILE A 289 17.15 24.04 11.00
N LEU A 290 17.19 23.30 12.12
CA LEU A 290 17.41 21.85 12.06
C LEU A 290 16.31 21.16 11.24
N MET A 291 15.04 21.46 11.51
CA MET A 291 13.92 20.83 10.80
C MET A 291 13.90 21.21 9.32
N MET A 292 14.22 22.46 8.99
CA MET A 292 14.36 22.91 7.59
C MET A 292 15.48 22.16 6.87
N LEU A 293 16.64 21.97 7.51
CA LEU A 293 17.75 21.20 6.95
C LEU A 293 17.37 19.72 6.75
N LEU A 294 16.64 19.10 7.67
CA LEU A 294 16.17 17.71 7.54
C LEU A 294 15.14 17.51 6.41
N VAL A 295 14.39 18.57 6.08
CA VAL A 295 13.45 18.56 4.93
C VAL A 295 14.19 18.83 3.62
N LEU A 296 15.16 19.75 3.62
CA LEU A 296 15.83 20.23 2.41
C LEU A 296 17.00 19.33 1.98
N ALA A 297 17.82 18.84 2.92
CA ALA A 297 19.01 18.06 2.62
C ALA A 297 18.72 16.85 1.72
N PRO A 298 17.67 16.02 1.98
CA PRO A 298 17.36 14.89 1.10
C PRO A 298 16.83 15.29 -0.29
N ARG A 299 16.42 16.54 -0.48
CA ARG A 299 15.98 17.06 -1.79
C ARG A 299 17.16 17.49 -2.65
N ILE A 300 18.26 17.93 -2.02
CA ILE A 300 19.45 18.44 -2.72
C ILE A 300 20.57 17.40 -2.84
N THR A 301 20.72 16.48 -1.88
CA THR A 301 21.77 15.45 -1.91
C THR A 301 21.28 14.14 -2.53
N GLY A 302 22.15 13.46 -3.27
CA GLY A 302 21.95 12.09 -3.74
C GLY A 302 22.75 11.06 -2.95
N GLY A 303 22.50 9.77 -3.21
CA GLY A 303 23.32 8.66 -2.71
C GLY A 303 22.83 7.99 -1.41
N PRO A 304 23.54 6.94 -0.94
CA PRO A 304 23.10 6.03 0.13
C PRO A 304 22.90 6.73 1.48
N PHE A 305 23.70 7.76 1.76
CA PHE A 305 23.63 8.52 3.02
C PHE A 305 22.40 9.42 3.12
N THR A 306 21.71 9.70 1.99
CA THR A 306 20.49 10.52 1.99
C THR A 306 19.39 9.89 2.84
N GLY A 307 19.30 8.55 2.85
CA GLY A 307 18.35 7.82 3.69
C GLY A 307 18.61 8.06 5.19
N TRP A 308 19.88 8.12 5.60
CA TRP A 308 20.27 8.30 7.00
C TRP A 308 19.96 9.72 7.49
N ILE A 309 20.22 10.72 6.65
CA ILE A 309 19.88 12.14 6.94
C ILE A 309 18.37 12.32 7.13
N ALA A 310 17.57 11.59 6.35
CA ALA A 310 16.12 11.67 6.42
C ALA A 310 15.51 10.83 7.55
N ASP A 311 16.30 10.11 8.34
CA ASP A 311 15.79 9.17 9.35
C ASP A 311 15.45 9.88 10.67
N ARG A 312 14.15 10.11 10.91
CA ARG A 312 13.69 10.76 12.15
C ARG A 312 13.70 9.81 13.34
N ALA A 313 13.71 8.49 13.13
CA ALA A 313 13.86 7.54 14.24
C ALA A 313 15.28 7.63 14.81
N LEU A 314 16.29 7.68 13.94
CA LEU A 314 17.68 7.90 14.34
C LEU A 314 17.84 9.28 15.02
N LEU A 315 17.27 10.33 14.44
CA LEU A 315 17.27 11.66 15.05
C LEU A 315 16.68 11.63 16.46
N GLY A 316 15.49 11.06 16.62
CA GLY A 316 14.82 11.01 17.92
C GLY A 316 15.57 10.18 18.95
N LEU A 317 16.23 9.09 18.53
CA LEU A 317 17.11 8.32 19.42
C LEU A 317 18.31 9.15 19.89
N ILE A 318 18.98 9.84 18.97
CA ILE A 318 20.12 10.72 19.28
C ILE A 318 19.69 11.84 20.24
N LEU A 319 18.55 12.48 19.98
CA LEU A 319 18.02 13.56 20.82
C LEU A 319 17.52 13.05 22.18
N ALA A 320 16.94 11.85 22.25
CA ALA A 320 16.55 11.22 23.51
C ALA A 320 17.77 10.97 24.41
N VAL A 321 18.84 10.39 23.85
CA VAL A 321 20.10 10.19 24.58
C VAL A 321 20.71 11.53 25.00
N ALA A 322 20.80 12.50 24.08
CA ALA A 322 21.31 13.84 24.39
C ALA A 322 20.51 14.52 25.50
N SER A 323 19.19 14.34 25.51
CA SER A 323 18.31 14.87 26.56
C SER A 323 18.54 14.22 27.91
N GLY A 324 18.89 12.93 27.97
CA GLY A 324 19.27 12.27 29.22
C GLY A 324 20.50 12.91 29.89
N PHE A 325 21.39 13.51 29.09
CA PHE A 325 22.59 14.21 29.57
C PHE A 325 22.43 15.74 29.63
N GLY A 326 21.25 16.29 29.30
CA GLY A 326 21.04 17.74 29.22
C GLY A 326 21.80 18.44 28.08
N GLN A 327 22.25 17.69 27.07
CA GLN A 327 23.09 18.18 25.96
C GLN A 327 22.31 18.37 24.64
N VAL A 328 20.97 18.46 24.70
CA VAL A 328 20.11 18.58 23.50
C VAL A 328 20.58 19.71 22.58
N LEU A 329 20.82 20.89 23.13
CA LEU A 329 21.18 22.08 22.35
C LEU A 329 22.53 21.93 21.63
N LEU A 330 23.53 21.34 22.31
CA LEU A 330 24.84 21.06 21.73
C LEU A 330 24.68 20.11 20.54
N VAL A 331 23.94 19.02 20.75
CA VAL A 331 23.71 18.00 19.72
C VAL A 331 22.93 18.56 18.53
N VAL A 332 21.88 19.36 18.76
CA VAL A 332 21.13 20.05 17.69
C VAL A 332 22.04 20.96 16.85
N ARG A 333 22.95 21.71 17.48
CA ARG A 333 23.93 22.55 16.77
C ARG A 333 24.90 21.71 15.94
N LEU A 334 25.47 20.65 16.53
CA LEU A 334 26.38 19.74 15.83
C LEU A 334 25.71 19.05 14.65
N LEU A 335 24.46 18.58 14.81
CA LEU A 335 23.67 17.99 13.75
C LEU A 335 23.40 19.01 12.64
N SER A 336 23.03 20.25 12.98
CA SER A 336 22.79 21.31 11.99
C SER A 336 24.05 21.61 11.17
N VAL A 337 25.21 21.76 11.80
CA VAL A 337 26.49 21.96 11.12
C VAL A 337 26.86 20.73 10.27
N GLY A 338 26.69 19.53 10.83
CA GLY A 338 26.93 18.27 10.12
C GLY A 338 26.08 18.11 8.87
N LEU A 339 24.80 18.50 8.92
CA LEU A 339 23.89 18.49 7.78
C LEU A 339 24.29 19.49 6.70
N VAL A 340 24.72 20.70 7.09
CA VAL A 340 25.25 21.70 6.14
C VAL A 340 26.51 21.17 5.47
N LEU A 341 27.45 20.61 6.24
CA LEU A 341 28.67 20.00 5.68
C LEU A 341 28.35 18.83 4.77
N ALA A 342 27.44 17.94 5.16
CA ALA A 342 27.00 16.83 4.34
C ALA A 342 26.36 17.31 3.03
N ALA A 343 25.54 18.37 3.07
CA ALA A 343 24.94 18.96 1.88
C ALA A 343 25.97 19.57 0.92
N LEU A 344 27.10 20.08 1.42
CA LEU A 344 28.20 20.62 0.61
C LEU A 344 29.12 19.53 0.04
N LEU A 345 29.31 18.43 0.77
CA LEU A 345 30.26 17.36 0.41
C LEU A 345 29.63 16.24 -0.43
N LEU A 346 28.33 15.98 -0.27
CA LEU A 346 27.65 14.92 -0.99
C LEU A 346 27.30 15.35 -2.42
N PRO A 347 27.32 14.41 -3.38
CA PRO A 347 26.98 14.73 -4.76
C PRO A 347 25.53 15.24 -4.86
N PRO A 348 25.29 16.29 -5.65
CA PRO A 348 23.93 16.80 -5.85
C PRO A 348 23.06 15.73 -6.50
N ARG A 349 21.79 15.70 -6.11
CA ARG A 349 20.81 14.79 -6.68
C ARG A 349 20.67 15.09 -8.17
N ARG A 350 21.09 14.17 -9.03
CA ARG A 350 20.87 14.30 -10.48
C ARG A 350 19.37 14.20 -10.75
N HIS A 351 18.75 15.28 -11.22
CA HIS A 351 17.40 15.24 -11.76
C HIS A 351 17.45 14.44 -13.07
N GLY A 352 17.05 13.17 -12.99
CA GLY A 352 16.65 12.37 -14.15
C GLY A 352 15.15 12.45 -14.30
#